data_AF-F0RDL6-F1
#
_entry.id   AF-F0RDL6-F1
#
_cell.length_a   1.000
_cell.length_b   1.000
_cell.length_c   1.000
_cell.angle_alpha   90.00
_cell.angle_beta   90.00
_cell.angle_gamma   90.00
#
_symmetry.space_group_name_H-M   'P 1'
#
loop_
_entity.id
_entity.type
_entity.pdbx_description
1 polymer ?
#
loop_
_entity_poly.entity_id
_entity_poly.type
_entity_poly.pdbx_seq_one_letter_code
_entity_poly.pdbx_strand_id
1 'polypeptide(L)'
;MNTKKLLIISFLFSLIGSIVIFIKLSYFFWKSDLDYLIYLGIIILAIAGLLALYTCVLSSIHLYNTHKFNWTWALSTMLAIFNIIIFTYYFLQKK
;
A
#
# COMPACT_ATOMS: atom_id res chain seq x y z
N MET A 1 2.61 17.95 -7.91
CA MET A 1 3.42 16.71 -7.96
C MET A 1 2.82 15.79 -9.03
N ASN A 2 3.62 15.18 -9.91
CA ASN A 2 3.10 14.34 -11.00
C ASN A 2 2.45 13.06 -10.42
N THR A 3 1.20 12.76 -10.78
CA THR A 3 0.45 11.56 -10.30
C THR A 3 1.21 10.27 -10.54
N LYS A 4 1.97 10.19 -11.65
CA LYS A 4 2.86 9.05 -11.95
C LYS A 4 3.96 8.87 -10.91
N LYS A 5 4.60 9.97 -10.47
CA LYS A 5 5.67 9.92 -9.46
C LYS A 5 5.12 9.46 -8.11
N LEU A 6 3.95 9.97 -7.72
CA LEU A 6 3.28 9.54 -6.48
C LEU A 6 2.91 8.05 -6.51
N LEU A 7 2.43 7.54 -7.65
CA LEU A 7 2.13 6.11 -7.82
C LEU A 7 3.39 5.25 -7.66
N ILE A 8 4.51 5.66 -8.27
CA ILE A 8 5.80 4.96 -8.13
C ILE A 8 6.24 4.94 -6.66
N ILE A 9 6.15 6.07 -5.97
CA ILE A 9 6.51 6.16 -4.54
C ILE A 9 5.61 5.24 -3.70
N SER A 10 4.29 5.26 -3.94
CA SER A 10 3.34 4.36 -3.28
C SER A 10 3.67 2.88 -3.51
N PHE A 11 4.01 2.51 -4.75
CA PHE A 11 4.41 1.15 -5.10
C PHE A 11 5.70 0.73 -4.38
N LEU A 12 6.71 1.60 -4.34
CA LEU A 12 7.97 1.34 -3.62
C LEU A 12 7.73 1.15 -2.12
N PHE A 13 6.90 1.99 -1.50
CA PHE A 13 6.54 1.81 -0.09
C PHE A 13 5.78 0.51 0.14
N SER A 14 4.86 0.14 -0.75
CA SER A 14 4.13 -1.14 -0.65
C SER A 14 5.07 -2.34 -0.75
N LEU A 15 6.07 -2.30 -1.65
CA LEU A 15 7.13 -3.30 -1.72
C LEU A 15 7.96 -3.37 -0.44
N ILE A 16 8.42 -2.23 0.07
CA ILE A 16 9.24 -2.18 1.31
C ILE A 16 8.45 -2.76 2.49
N GLY A 17 7.20 -2.32 2.68
CA GLY A 17 6.34 -2.81 3.76
C GLY A 17 6.09 -4.32 3.66
N SER A 18 5.85 -4.81 2.44
CA SER A 18 5.66 -6.24 2.18
C SER A 18 6.93 -7.05 2.43
N ILE A 19 8.10 -6.54 2.04
CA ILE A 19 9.40 -7.18 2.30
C ILE A 19 9.67 -7.27 3.80
N VAL A 20 9.42 -6.19 4.56
CA VAL A 20 9.61 -6.19 6.02
C VAL A 20 8.76 -7.27 6.68
N ILE A 21 7.49 -7.39 6.27
CA ILE A 21 6.59 -8.43 6.78
C ILE A 21 7.05 -9.82 6.35
N PHE A 22 7.44 -9.99 5.07
CA PHE A 22 7.94 -11.26 4.54
C PHE A 22 9.21 -11.74 5.24
N ILE A 23 10.15 -10.82 5.48
CA ILE A 23 11.36 -11.08 6.27
C ILE A 23 10.93 -11.61 7.64
N LYS A 24 10.07 -10.89 8.38
CA LYS A 24 9.66 -11.37 9.71
C LYS A 24 8.94 -12.73 9.66
N LEU A 25 8.08 -12.98 8.68
CA LEU A 25 7.42 -14.27 8.49
C LEU A 25 8.41 -15.39 8.15
N SER A 26 9.45 -15.10 7.37
CA SER A 26 10.51 -16.06 7.03
C SER A 26 11.43 -16.33 8.22
N TYR A 27 11.70 -15.30 9.03
CA TYR A 27 12.44 -15.40 10.28
C TYR A 27 11.61 -15.96 11.45
N PHE A 28 10.29 -16.19 11.28
CA PHE A 28 9.41 -16.78 12.30
C PHE A 28 9.75 -18.26 12.59
N PHE A 29 10.64 -18.88 11.80
CA PHE A 29 11.33 -20.12 12.19
C PHE A 29 12.29 -19.95 13.38
N TRP A 30 12.70 -18.72 13.69
CA TRP A 30 13.55 -18.38 14.83
C TRP A 30 12.78 -17.48 15.80
N LYS A 31 12.37 -18.07 16.93
CA LYS A 31 11.74 -17.41 18.09
C LYS A 31 12.34 -16.02 18.34
N SER A 32 11.58 -14.96 18.07
CA SER A 32 11.93 -13.62 18.49
C SER A 32 10.64 -12.83 18.75
N ASP A 33 10.49 -12.40 20.00
CA ASP A 33 9.36 -11.61 20.54
C ASP A 33 9.21 -10.20 19.94
N LEU A 34 10.02 -9.85 18.95
CA LEU A 34 9.95 -8.55 18.28
C LEU A 34 8.82 -8.52 17.24
N ASP A 35 7.59 -8.30 17.73
CA ASP A 35 6.41 -7.94 16.93
C ASP A 35 6.54 -6.56 16.26
N TYR A 36 7.49 -5.73 16.73
CA TYR A 36 7.72 -4.37 16.26
C TYR A 36 7.93 -4.27 14.74
N LEU A 37 8.61 -5.25 14.13
CA LEU A 37 8.83 -5.28 12.69
C LEU A 37 7.53 -5.48 11.89
N ILE A 38 6.60 -6.29 12.39
CA ILE A 38 5.29 -6.48 11.76
C ILE A 38 4.50 -5.17 11.83
N TYR A 39 4.47 -4.53 13.00
CA TYR A 39 3.81 -3.22 13.15
C TYR A 39 4.41 -2.17 12.21
N LEU A 40 5.75 -2.11 12.11
CA LEU A 40 6.44 -1.19 11.22
C LEU A 40 6.09 -1.46 9.75
N GLY A 41 6.07 -2.72 9.32
CA GLY A 41 5.64 -3.10 7.97
C GLY A 41 4.19 -2.70 7.68
N ILE A 42 3.27 -2.90 8.64
CA ILE A 42 1.86 -2.50 8.52
C ILE A 42 1.72 -0.97 8.41
N ILE A 43 2.46 -0.20 9.21
CA ILE A 43 2.44 1.28 9.14
C ILE A 43 2.92 1.75 7.77
N ILE A 44 4.00 1.15 7.25
CA ILE A 44 4.52 1.48 5.91
C ILE A 44 3.48 1.15 4.83
N LEU A 45 2.79 0.01 4.93
CA LEU A 45 1.70 -0.34 4.01
C LEU A 45 0.50 0.61 4.12
N ALA A 46 0.17 1.09 5.32
CA ALA A 46 -0.89 2.08 5.50
C ALA A 46 -0.55 3.42 4.82
N ILE A 47 0.70 3.87 4.94
CA ILE A 47 1.19 5.07 4.24
C ILE A 47 1.15 4.85 2.72
N ALA A 48 1.59 3.69 2.25
CA ALA A 48 1.52 3.33 0.83
C ALA A 48 0.08 3.36 0.30
N GLY A 49 -0.86 2.80 1.06
CA GLY A 49 -2.29 2.80 0.75
C GLY A 49 -2.89 4.20 0.70
N LEU A 50 -2.54 5.08 1.65
CA LEU A 50 -2.98 6.48 1.63
C LEU A 50 -2.46 7.24 0.39
N LEU A 51 -1.21 7.02 -0.01
CA LEU A 51 -0.65 7.59 -1.23
C LEU A 51 -1.33 7.04 -2.49
N ALA A 52 -1.65 5.75 -2.52
CA ALA A 52 -2.42 5.13 -3.61
C ALA A 52 -3.84 5.72 -3.70
N LEU A 53 -4.52 5.91 -2.57
CA LEU A 53 -5.83 6.55 -2.51
C LEU A 53 -5.78 8.01 -2.98
N TYR A 54 -4.78 8.77 -2.53
CA TYR A 54 -4.61 10.15 -2.97
C TYR A 54 -4.38 10.26 -4.49
N THR A 55 -3.56 9.38 -5.06
CA THR A 55 -3.37 9.30 -6.52
C THR A 55 -4.62 8.83 -7.26
N CYS A 56 -5.41 7.94 -6.66
CA CYS A 56 -6.70 7.52 -7.19
C CYS A 56 -7.69 8.68 -7.26
N VAL A 57 -7.79 9.50 -6.21
CA VAL A 57 -8.65 10.69 -6.20
C VAL A 57 -8.22 11.69 -7.28
N LEU A 58 -6.93 12.02 -7.36
CA LEU A 58 -6.40 12.94 -8.38
C LEU A 58 -6.64 12.45 -9.81
N SER A 59 -6.44 11.16 -10.05
CA SER A 59 -6.66 10.56 -11.37
C SER A 59 -8.15 10.42 -11.71
N SER A 60 -9.02 10.22 -10.71
CA SER A 60 -10.48 10.24 -10.89
C SER A 60 -10.98 11.62 -11.29
N ILE A 61 -10.48 12.69 -10.65
CA ILE A 61 -10.79 14.08 -11.02
C ILE A 61 -10.36 14.35 -12.47
N HIS A 62 -9.17 13.87 -12.87
CA HIS A 62 -8.69 14.01 -14.24
C HIS A 62 -9.56 13.25 -15.25
N LEU A 63 -9.96 12.02 -14.93
CA LEU A 63 -10.84 11.21 -15.77
C LEU A 63 -12.21 11.86 -15.94
N TYR A 64 -12.78 12.40 -14.87
CA TYR A 64 -14.04 13.15 -14.91
C TYR A 64 -13.94 14.39 -15.81
N ASN A 65 -12.87 15.17 -15.67
CA ASN A 65 -12.71 16.42 -16.42
C ASN A 65 -12.33 16.22 -17.90
N THR A 66 -11.61 15.14 -18.24
CA THR A 66 -11.09 14.94 -19.60
C THR A 66 -11.83 13.87 -20.39
N HIS A 67 -12.70 13.09 -19.72
CA HIS A 67 -13.36 11.90 -20.27
C HIS A 67 -12.40 10.88 -20.91
N LYS A 68 -11.11 10.94 -20.58
CA LYS A 68 -10.08 10.04 -21.09
C LYS A 68 -9.69 9.05 -20.01
N PHE A 69 -9.72 7.77 -20.38
CA PHE A 69 -9.23 6.70 -19.53
C PHE A 69 -7.73 6.89 -19.25
N ASN A 70 -7.35 6.64 -18.00
CA ASN A 70 -5.98 6.82 -17.55
C ASN A 70 -5.51 5.56 -16.80
N TRP A 71 -4.47 4.90 -17.30
CA TRP A 71 -3.87 3.73 -16.64
C TRP A 71 -3.39 4.01 -15.22
N THR A 72 -2.99 5.25 -14.91
CA THR A 72 -2.62 5.62 -13.54
C THR A 72 -3.79 5.53 -12.57
N TRP A 73 -5.02 5.76 -13.05
CA TRP A 73 -6.24 5.55 -12.27
C TRP A 73 -6.35 4.07 -11.91
N ALA A 74 -6.49 3.19 -12.90
CA ALA A 74 -6.66 1.75 -12.67
C ALA A 74 -5.59 1.14 -11.75
N LEU A 75 -4.32 1.49 -11.96
CA LEU A 75 -3.22 1.01 -11.13
C LEU A 75 -3.29 1.54 -9.69
N SER A 76 -3.64 2.82 -9.51
CA SER A 76 -3.80 3.41 -8.17
C SER A 76 -4.98 2.79 -7.42
N THR A 77 -6.10 2.51 -8.10
CA THR A 77 -7.29 1.88 -7.50
C THR A 77 -6.96 0.46 -7.05
N MET A 78 -6.32 -0.33 -7.92
CA MET A 78 -5.90 -1.70 -7.60
C MET A 78 -4.95 -1.70 -6.40
N LEU A 79 -3.91 -0.85 -6.42
CA LEU A 79 -2.93 -0.76 -5.34
C LEU A 79 -3.57 -0.33 -4.01
N ALA A 80 -4.53 0.61 -4.04
CA ALA A 80 -5.26 1.02 -2.86
C ALA A 80 -6.08 -0.14 -2.26
N ILE A 81 -6.82 -0.88 -3.10
CA ILE A 81 -7.61 -2.04 -2.67
C ILE A 81 -6.71 -3.12 -2.05
N PHE A 82 -5.57 -3.45 -2.68
CA PHE A 82 -4.63 -4.43 -2.12
C PHE A 82 -4.11 -4.02 -0.74
N ASN A 83 -3.67 -2.76 -0.57
CA ASN A 83 -3.18 -2.29 0.72
C ASN A 83 -4.29 -2.31 1.80
N ILE A 84 -5.54 -1.99 1.44
CA ILE A 84 -6.69 -2.07 2.35
C ILE A 84 -6.94 -3.52 2.79
N ILE A 85 -6.98 -4.48 1.85
CA ILE A 85 -7.20 -5.91 2.17
C ILE A 85 -6.14 -6.42 3.15
N ILE A 86 -4.86 -6.13 2.88
CA ILE A 86 -3.75 -6.55 3.74
C ILE A 86 -3.89 -5.91 5.13
N PHE A 87 -4.19 -4.61 5.18
CA PHE A 87 -4.38 -3.91 6.45
C PHE A 87 -5.54 -4.49 7.27
N THR A 88 -6.69 -4.74 6.63
CA THR A 88 -7.86 -5.34 7.28
C THR A 88 -7.57 -6.75 7.80
N TYR A 89 -6.83 -7.55 7.05
CA TYR A 89 -6.41 -8.90 7.48
C TYR A 89 -5.59 -8.84 8.79
N TYR A 90 -4.56 -8.00 8.84
CA TYR A 90 -3.73 -7.86 10.05
C TYR A 90 -4.47 -7.20 11.23
N PHE A 91 -5.44 -6.33 10.95
CA PHE A 91 -6.26 -5.73 11.99
C PHE A 91 -7.23 -6.74 12.61
N LEU A 92 -7.90 -7.56 11.78
CA LEU A 92 -8.83 -8.59 12.26
C LEU A 92 -8.13 -9.71 13.02
N GLN A 93 -6.92 -10.11 12.60
CA GLN A 93 -6.17 -11.17 13.26
C GLN A 93 -5.68 -10.81 14.67
N LYS A 94 -5.73 -9.52 15.05
CA LYS A 94 -5.37 -9.04 16.40
C LYS A 94 -6.54 -8.89 17.36
N LYS A 95 -7.76 -9.18 16.93
CA LYS A 95 -8.93 -9.34 17.81
C LYS A 95 -9.09 -10.80 18.20
#